data_AF-K2M1N1-F1
#
_entry.id   AF-K2M1N1-F1
#
_cell.length_a   1.000
_cell.length_b   1.000
_cell.length_c   1.000
_cell.angle_alpha   90.00
_cell.angle_beta   90.00
_cell.angle_gamma   90.00
#
_symmetry.space_group_name_H-M   'P 1'
#
loop_
_entity.id
_entity.type
_entity.pdbx_description
1 polymer ?
#
loop_
_entity_poly.entity_id
_entity_poly.type
_entity_poly.pdbx_seq_one_letter_code
_entity_poly.pdbx_strand_id
1 'polypeptide(L)'
;MEIAVSHEVIFQKDVRELLDKGVNNLLGWSKAAAEVKASVHNFTKHFLNVALVEARSPTTTSAPVILEGLYESVYNARWSHVVEFPGGEEAGMEVREGKPKQSWTYKKVGDTLEKGDGVQQSGAARPRLMVLTSDKGWPYSWAGNKSICDCYVNCEVDRVWQIVKGDVTEWFSPHSGTYFKPKRRVLIGTPGIGKSMNAGSYLLYQLLHCDFEELPMVAYVIGSQSFLFDKITKTVTAYMGDPSIEDVANRFSLCGVKGYFIYDAAWACRQPAAGLPCEGWGVIVVTPPNKNEYERWAKRMDATAIVTNCPEENDVRAMCIWMRRNQPLQEQAEYWKEVRGRMNNVGPIL
;
A
#
# COMPACT_ATOMS: atom_id res chain seq x y z
N MET A 1 13.46 17.69 -13.09
CA MET A 1 13.41 19.16 -13.27
C MET A 1 12.43 19.54 -14.39
N GLU A 2 12.41 18.83 -15.52
CA GLU A 2 11.46 19.10 -16.63
C GLU A 2 9.97 18.90 -16.27
N ILE A 3 9.62 17.86 -15.49
CA ILE A 3 8.22 17.59 -15.09
C ILE A 3 7.64 18.72 -14.21
N ALA A 4 8.44 19.28 -13.30
CA ALA A 4 7.99 20.36 -12.42
C ALA A 4 7.72 21.65 -13.21
N VAL A 5 8.58 21.95 -14.19
CA VAL A 5 8.41 23.11 -15.10
C VAL A 5 7.16 22.94 -15.96
N SER A 6 6.85 21.72 -16.43
CA SER A 6 5.62 21.47 -17.20
C SER A 6 4.35 21.63 -16.35
N HIS A 7 4.35 21.18 -15.09
CA HIS A 7 3.18 21.28 -14.23
C HIS A 7 2.88 22.73 -13.82
N GLU A 8 3.91 23.54 -13.61
CA GLU A 8 3.73 24.96 -13.31
C GLU A 8 3.07 25.71 -14.49
N VAL A 9 3.49 25.41 -15.73
CA VAL A 9 2.87 25.97 -16.94
C VAL A 9 1.42 25.54 -17.09
N ILE A 10 1.12 24.25 -16.85
CA ILE A 10 -0.25 23.72 -16.87
C ILE A 10 -1.11 24.44 -15.82
N PHE A 11 -0.60 24.55 -14.59
CA PHE A 11 -1.31 25.21 -13.49
C PHE A 11 -1.61 26.68 -13.81
N GLN A 12 -0.64 27.44 -14.31
CA GLN A 12 -0.86 28.83 -14.70
C GLN A 12 -1.89 28.98 -15.82
N LYS A 13 -1.87 28.08 -16.81
CA LYS A 13 -2.84 28.07 -17.90
C LYS A 13 -4.26 27.82 -17.37
N ASP A 14 -4.43 26.78 -16.56
CA ASP A 14 -5.73 26.44 -15.97
C ASP A 14 -6.29 27.57 -15.11
N VAL A 15 -5.43 28.24 -14.32
CA VAL A 15 -5.84 29.39 -13.50
C VAL A 15 -6.35 30.54 -14.36
N ARG A 16 -5.70 30.84 -15.50
CA ARG A 16 -6.21 31.88 -16.43
C ARG A 16 -7.55 31.51 -17.02
N GLU A 17 -7.71 30.27 -17.50
CA GLU A 17 -8.99 29.80 -18.04
C GLU A 17 -10.11 29.81 -17.00
N LEU A 18 -9.80 29.50 -15.74
CA LEU A 18 -10.75 29.60 -14.63
C LEU A 18 -11.17 31.05 -14.38
N LEU A 19 -10.23 32.00 -14.39
CA LEU A 19 -10.51 33.42 -14.23
C LEU A 19 -11.41 33.95 -15.35
N ASP A 20 -11.14 33.57 -16.60
CA ASP A 20 -11.96 33.94 -17.77
C ASP A 20 -13.40 33.41 -17.65
N LYS A 21 -13.57 32.25 -16.99
CA LYS A 21 -14.88 31.64 -16.69
C LYS A 21 -15.50 32.16 -15.40
N GLY A 22 -14.95 33.21 -14.79
CA GLY A 22 -15.46 33.85 -13.58
C GLY A 22 -15.18 33.11 -12.28
N VAL A 23 -14.31 32.08 -12.29
CA VAL A 23 -13.87 31.35 -11.11
C VAL A 23 -12.64 32.04 -10.52
N ASN A 24 -12.87 32.98 -9.61
CA ASN A 24 -11.82 33.86 -9.06
C ASN A 24 -11.39 33.54 -7.62
N ASN A 25 -12.02 32.55 -6.97
CA ASN A 25 -11.67 32.12 -5.61
C ASN A 25 -12.13 30.67 -5.35
N LEU A 26 -11.75 30.11 -4.21
CA LEU A 26 -12.09 28.73 -3.82
C LEU A 26 -13.61 28.49 -3.70
N LEU A 27 -14.38 29.52 -3.31
CA LEU A 27 -15.84 29.41 -3.27
C LEU A 27 -16.41 29.30 -4.69
N GLY A 28 -15.90 30.10 -5.63
CA GLY A 28 -16.19 30.01 -7.06
C GLY A 28 -15.81 28.63 -7.62
N TRP A 29 -14.65 28.10 -7.26
CA TRP A 29 -14.24 26.74 -7.63
C TRP A 29 -15.24 25.70 -7.11
N SER A 30 -15.64 25.82 -5.84
CA SER A 30 -16.56 24.87 -5.24
C SER A 30 -17.92 24.83 -5.96
N LYS A 31 -18.39 25.99 -6.43
CA LYS A 31 -19.68 26.20 -7.14
C LYS A 31 -19.58 26.07 -8.67
N ALA A 32 -18.37 25.92 -9.22
CA ALA A 32 -18.16 25.88 -10.66
C ALA A 32 -18.93 24.70 -11.29
N ALA A 33 -19.47 24.93 -12.49
CA ALA A 33 -20.20 23.91 -13.24
C ALA A 33 -19.29 22.72 -13.58
N ALA A 34 -19.88 21.53 -13.73
CA ALA A 34 -19.13 20.30 -14.03
C ALA A 34 -18.29 20.43 -15.31
N GLU A 35 -18.78 21.13 -16.34
CA GLU A 35 -18.06 21.40 -17.59
C GLU A 35 -16.81 22.26 -17.37
N VAL A 36 -16.89 23.27 -16.49
CA VAL A 36 -15.75 24.12 -16.11
C VAL A 36 -14.72 23.30 -15.34
N LYS A 37 -15.18 22.47 -14.39
CA LYS A 37 -14.29 21.56 -13.65
C LYS A 37 -13.68 20.50 -14.56
N ALA A 38 -14.37 20.06 -15.62
CA ALA A 38 -13.86 19.07 -16.56
C ALA A 38 -12.72 19.61 -17.42
N SER A 39 -12.74 20.90 -17.79
CA SER A 39 -11.70 21.50 -18.65
C SER A 39 -10.35 21.73 -17.96
N VAL A 40 -10.32 21.74 -16.63
CA VAL A 40 -9.10 21.95 -15.83
C VAL A 40 -8.27 20.67 -15.80
N HIS A 41 -6.94 20.77 -15.71
CA HIS A 41 -6.07 19.61 -15.54
C HIS A 41 -6.25 18.97 -14.16
N ASN A 42 -6.18 17.63 -14.05
CA ASN A 42 -6.37 16.92 -12.77
C ASN A 42 -5.41 17.39 -11.67
N PHE A 43 -4.17 17.72 -12.05
CA PHE A 43 -3.19 18.37 -11.18
C PHE A 43 -3.75 19.64 -10.52
N THR A 44 -4.24 20.60 -11.30
CA THR A 44 -4.80 21.86 -10.78
C THR A 44 -6.07 21.64 -9.96
N LYS A 45 -6.95 20.72 -10.39
CA LYS A 45 -8.13 20.34 -9.59
C LYS A 45 -7.74 19.86 -8.21
N HIS A 46 -6.71 19.02 -8.13
CA HIS A 46 -6.21 18.49 -6.86
C HIS A 46 -5.78 19.63 -5.93
N PHE A 47 -4.95 20.56 -6.38
CA PHE A 47 -4.54 21.71 -5.57
C PHE A 47 -5.73 22.55 -5.08
N LEU A 48 -6.67 22.86 -5.96
CA LEU A 48 -7.86 23.63 -5.58
C LEU A 48 -8.75 22.87 -4.59
N ASN A 49 -8.87 21.55 -4.75
CA ASN A 49 -9.63 20.69 -3.85
C ASN A 49 -8.95 20.55 -2.48
N VAL A 50 -7.63 20.36 -2.43
CA VAL A 50 -6.84 20.36 -1.19
C VAL A 50 -7.05 21.67 -0.44
N ALA A 51 -6.82 22.81 -1.12
CA ALA A 51 -7.02 24.13 -0.51
C ALA A 51 -8.46 24.34 -0.03
N LEU A 52 -9.47 23.82 -0.76
CA LEU A 52 -10.86 23.89 -0.35
C LEU A 52 -11.15 23.07 0.91
N VAL A 53 -10.58 21.86 1.02
CA VAL A 53 -10.73 21.00 2.21
C VAL A 53 -10.07 21.64 3.43
N GLU A 54 -8.87 22.21 3.26
CA GLU A 54 -8.17 22.94 4.31
C GLU A 54 -8.95 24.17 4.76
N ALA A 55 -9.43 25.00 3.82
CA ALA A 55 -10.20 26.21 4.14
C ALA A 55 -11.54 25.92 4.82
N ARG A 56 -12.14 24.74 4.58
CA ARG A 56 -13.40 24.30 5.20
C ARG A 56 -13.22 23.61 6.54
N SER A 57 -11.98 23.40 6.99
CA SER A 57 -11.71 22.80 8.29
C SER A 57 -11.82 23.88 9.37
N PRO A 58 -12.91 23.92 10.15
CA PRO A 58 -13.08 24.94 11.17
C PRO A 58 -12.14 24.58 12.32
N THR A 59 -11.08 25.38 12.50
CA THR A 59 -10.24 25.42 13.69
C THR A 59 -9.90 24.03 14.26
N THR A 60 -9.06 23.28 13.56
CA THR A 60 -8.40 22.09 14.09
C THR A 60 -7.71 22.45 15.41
N THR A 61 -8.15 21.89 16.54
CA THR A 61 -7.49 22.09 17.85
C THR A 61 -6.06 21.53 17.84
N SER A 62 -5.74 20.63 16.90
CA SER A 62 -4.38 20.16 16.59
C SER A 62 -4.09 20.31 15.10
N ALA A 63 -3.05 21.05 14.75
CA ALA A 63 -2.57 21.14 13.37
C ALA A 63 -2.18 19.75 12.83
N PRO A 64 -2.41 19.47 11.54
CA PRO A 64 -1.90 18.26 10.90
C PRO A 64 -0.38 18.17 11.07
N VAL A 65 0.13 17.02 11.52
CA VAL A 65 1.57 16.82 11.70
C VAL A 65 2.14 16.33 10.37
N ILE A 66 2.84 17.21 9.67
CA ILE A 66 3.57 16.85 8.45
C ILE A 66 4.83 16.09 8.84
N LEU A 67 5.00 14.89 8.29
CA LEU A 67 6.13 14.02 8.58
C LEU A 67 7.18 14.13 7.46
N GLU A 68 8.09 15.08 7.61
CA GLU A 68 9.09 15.40 6.61
C GLU A 68 9.97 14.21 6.21
N GLY A 69 10.14 14.01 4.90
CA GLY A 69 10.98 12.97 4.32
C GLY A 69 10.46 11.53 4.43
N LEU A 70 9.29 11.29 5.05
CA LEU A 70 8.70 9.95 5.07
C LEU A 70 8.18 9.53 3.69
N TYR A 71 7.59 10.47 2.92
CA TYR A 71 7.13 10.19 1.55
C TYR A 71 8.30 9.66 0.71
N GLU A 72 9.39 10.44 0.65
CA GLU A 72 10.57 10.10 -0.15
C GLU A 72 11.26 8.82 0.36
N SER A 73 11.27 8.57 1.66
CA SER A 73 11.84 7.33 2.22
C SER A 73 11.07 6.09 1.78
N VAL A 74 9.73 6.16 1.78
CA VAL A 74 8.88 5.04 1.34
C VAL A 74 8.93 4.91 -0.19
N TYR A 75 8.77 6.00 -0.91
CA TYR A 75 8.75 6.02 -2.38
C TYR A 75 10.08 5.53 -2.97
N ASN A 76 11.22 5.97 -2.41
CA ASN A 76 12.55 5.59 -2.88
C ASN A 76 13.12 4.37 -2.14
N ALA A 77 12.28 3.55 -1.48
CA ALA A 77 12.75 2.36 -0.77
C ALA A 77 13.57 1.46 -1.69
N ARG A 78 14.74 1.03 -1.19
CA ARG A 78 15.71 0.26 -1.98
C ARG A 78 15.28 -1.20 -2.07
N TRP A 79 15.40 -1.75 -3.27
CA TRP A 79 15.15 -3.17 -3.50
C TRP A 79 16.38 -4.01 -3.18
N SER A 80 16.12 -5.19 -2.63
CA SER A 80 17.04 -6.32 -2.56
C SER A 80 16.25 -7.61 -2.68
N HIS A 81 16.92 -8.73 -2.91
CA HIS A 81 16.25 -10.02 -3.02
C HIS A 81 17.16 -11.18 -2.65
N VAL A 82 16.55 -12.29 -2.27
CA VAL A 82 17.19 -13.57 -2.02
C VAL A 82 16.76 -14.52 -3.12
N VAL A 83 17.74 -15.10 -3.81
CA VAL A 83 17.52 -16.15 -4.82
C VAL A 83 17.97 -17.50 -4.32
N GLU A 84 17.25 -18.54 -4.69
CA GLU A 84 17.65 -19.93 -4.51
C GLU A 84 18.16 -20.50 -5.83
N PHE A 85 19.31 -21.17 -5.79
CA PHE A 85 19.86 -21.87 -6.94
C PHE A 85 19.42 -23.35 -6.97
N PRO A 86 19.19 -23.92 -8.16
CA PRO A 86 18.86 -25.34 -8.26
C PRO A 86 20.05 -26.22 -7.81
N GLY A 87 19.85 -27.03 -6.77
CA GLY A 87 20.90 -27.90 -6.21
C GLY A 87 20.48 -28.96 -5.17
N GLY A 88 19.18 -29.19 -4.94
CA GLY A 88 18.70 -30.14 -3.91
C GLY A 88 18.54 -29.53 -2.52
N GLU A 89 18.52 -30.34 -1.46
CA GLU A 89 18.33 -29.89 -0.05
C GLU A 89 19.44 -28.93 0.44
N GLU A 90 20.60 -28.93 -0.22
CA GLU A 90 21.72 -28.01 0.00
C GLU A 90 21.76 -26.85 -1.01
N ALA A 91 20.64 -26.55 -1.69
CA ALA A 91 20.52 -25.36 -2.53
C ALA A 91 20.99 -24.12 -1.77
N GLY A 92 22.08 -23.52 -2.26
CA GLY A 92 22.58 -22.25 -1.75
C GLY A 92 21.57 -21.14 -2.06
N MET A 93 21.37 -20.24 -1.10
CA MET A 93 20.65 -19.00 -1.33
C MET A 93 21.62 -17.83 -1.29
N GLU A 94 21.43 -16.86 -2.17
CA GLU A 94 22.30 -15.69 -2.30
C GLU A 94 21.47 -14.41 -2.18
N VAL A 95 22.00 -13.45 -1.43
CA VAL A 95 21.44 -12.10 -1.32
C VAL A 95 21.99 -11.24 -2.46
N ARG A 96 21.10 -10.52 -3.13
CA ARG A 96 21.42 -9.62 -4.23
C ARG A 96 20.75 -8.27 -4.06
N GLU A 97 21.44 -7.23 -4.46
CA GLU A 97 20.88 -5.87 -4.49
C GLU A 97 19.98 -5.68 -5.72
N GLY A 98 19.03 -4.76 -5.60
CA GLY A 98 18.09 -4.42 -6.66
C GLY A 98 16.88 -5.35 -6.73
N LYS A 99 15.97 -5.03 -7.65
CA LYS A 99 14.76 -5.82 -7.92
C LYS A 99 15.14 -7.06 -8.75
N PRO A 100 14.58 -8.25 -8.48
CA PRO A 100 14.87 -9.43 -9.27
C PRO A 100 14.42 -9.24 -10.74
N LYS A 101 15.19 -9.80 -11.68
CA LYS A 101 14.87 -9.75 -13.12
C LYS A 101 13.57 -10.46 -13.47
N GLN A 102 13.23 -11.52 -12.73
CA GLN A 102 12.00 -12.27 -12.86
C GLN A 102 11.34 -12.36 -11.48
N SER A 103 10.04 -12.03 -11.41
CA SER A 103 9.22 -12.23 -10.22
C SER A 103 8.54 -13.61 -10.25
N TRP A 104 7.74 -13.92 -9.23
CA TRP A 104 6.85 -15.07 -9.24
C TRP A 104 5.84 -14.99 -10.38
N THR A 105 5.46 -16.15 -10.90
CA THR A 105 4.40 -16.31 -11.89
C THR A 105 3.12 -16.75 -11.20
N TYR A 106 1.98 -16.26 -11.68
CA TYR A 106 0.66 -16.60 -11.15
C TYR A 106 -0.27 -17.08 -12.25
N LYS A 107 -1.19 -17.98 -11.91
CA LYS A 107 -2.27 -18.43 -12.78
C LYS A 107 -3.60 -17.94 -12.19
N LYS A 108 -4.50 -17.48 -13.06
CA LYS A 108 -5.85 -17.05 -12.66
C LYS A 108 -6.71 -18.28 -12.42
N VAL A 109 -7.34 -18.36 -11.25
CA VAL A 109 -8.28 -19.41 -10.87
C VAL A 109 -9.54 -18.72 -10.35
N GLY A 110 -10.58 -18.65 -11.19
CA GLY A 110 -11.76 -17.83 -10.90
C GLY A 110 -11.39 -16.35 -10.72
N ASP A 111 -11.78 -15.77 -9.57
CA ASP A 111 -11.47 -14.39 -9.18
C ASP A 111 -10.20 -14.25 -8.32
N THR A 112 -9.44 -15.33 -8.16
CA THR A 112 -8.19 -15.35 -7.39
C THR A 112 -6.98 -15.68 -8.27
N LEU A 113 -5.81 -15.56 -7.66
CA LEU A 113 -4.54 -15.96 -8.25
C LEU A 113 -3.94 -17.08 -7.41
N GLU A 114 -3.37 -18.07 -8.09
CA GLU A 114 -2.57 -19.14 -7.51
C GLU A 114 -1.13 -19.06 -8.03
N LYS A 115 -0.16 -19.47 -7.21
CA LYS A 115 1.25 -19.55 -7.59
C LYS A 115 1.39 -20.53 -8.76
N GLY A 116 1.97 -20.04 -9.85
CA GLY A 116 2.18 -20.82 -11.06
C GLY A 116 3.48 -21.58 -10.98
N ASP A 117 3.46 -22.84 -10.54
CA ASP A 117 4.67 -23.67 -10.41
C ASP A 117 5.17 -24.26 -11.75
N GLY A 118 4.42 -24.05 -12.83
CA GLY A 118 4.53 -24.85 -14.06
C GLY A 118 5.46 -24.32 -15.17
N VAL A 119 6.09 -23.15 -15.04
CA VAL A 119 6.86 -22.55 -16.16
C VAL A 119 8.10 -21.77 -15.68
N GLN A 120 8.90 -22.33 -14.77
CA GLN A 120 10.26 -21.83 -14.57
C GLN A 120 11.24 -22.80 -15.20
N GLN A 121 11.97 -22.32 -16.22
CA GLN A 121 13.03 -23.06 -16.89
C GLN A 121 13.94 -23.72 -15.85
N SER A 122 14.14 -25.04 -15.94
CA SER A 122 15.07 -25.75 -15.06
C SER A 122 16.45 -25.09 -15.18
N GLY A 123 16.97 -24.54 -14.08
CA GLY A 123 18.26 -23.83 -14.05
C GLY A 123 18.18 -22.36 -13.64
N ALA A 124 17.02 -21.70 -13.72
CA ALA A 124 16.90 -20.28 -13.35
C ALA A 124 16.87 -20.09 -11.83
N ALA A 125 17.62 -19.10 -11.34
CA ALA A 125 17.62 -18.70 -9.93
C ALA A 125 16.22 -18.22 -9.52
N ARG A 126 15.65 -18.84 -8.48
CA ARG A 126 14.25 -18.62 -8.07
C ARG A 126 14.19 -17.53 -7.00
N PRO A 127 13.42 -16.45 -7.18
CA PRO A 127 13.20 -15.50 -6.10
C PRO A 127 12.46 -16.18 -4.94
N ARG A 128 13.03 -16.12 -3.74
CA ARG A 128 12.41 -16.62 -2.50
C ARG A 128 11.93 -15.49 -1.61
N LEU A 129 12.65 -14.38 -1.63
CA LEU A 129 12.29 -13.20 -0.87
C LEU A 129 12.70 -11.96 -1.65
N MET A 130 11.82 -10.97 -1.75
CA MET A 130 12.20 -9.60 -2.06
C MET A 130 12.15 -8.78 -0.77
N VAL A 131 12.99 -7.76 -0.70
CA VAL A 131 13.05 -6.86 0.45
C VAL A 131 13.04 -5.42 -0.05
N LEU A 132 12.15 -4.63 0.54
CA LEU A 132 12.14 -3.18 0.38
C LEU A 132 12.67 -2.54 1.67
N THR A 133 13.76 -1.79 1.56
CA THR A 133 14.38 -1.11 2.69
C THR A 133 14.13 0.39 2.62
N SER A 134 13.36 0.91 3.58
CA SER A 134 13.09 2.34 3.78
C SER A 134 14.00 2.90 4.86
N ASP A 135 14.70 4.00 4.59
CA ASP A 135 15.67 4.60 5.53
C ASP A 135 15.02 5.08 6.83
N LYS A 136 13.78 5.59 6.75
CA LYS A 136 12.95 6.01 7.89
C LYS A 136 11.92 4.96 8.33
N GLY A 137 12.03 3.73 7.84
CA GLY A 137 11.11 2.65 8.16
C GLY A 137 9.76 2.72 7.47
N TRP A 138 8.85 1.87 7.92
CA TRP A 138 7.49 1.70 7.39
C TRP A 138 6.43 2.17 8.39
N PRO A 139 5.18 2.49 7.95
CA PRO A 139 4.09 2.90 8.86
C PRO A 139 3.89 1.98 10.06
N TYR A 140 4.06 0.66 9.86
CA TYR A 140 3.99 -0.32 10.94
C TYR A 140 5.00 -0.05 12.07
N SER A 141 6.20 0.44 11.72
CA SER A 141 7.26 0.77 12.67
C SER A 141 7.04 2.11 13.36
N TRP A 142 6.32 3.03 12.74
CA TRP A 142 5.99 4.34 13.34
C TRP A 142 5.01 4.20 14.51
N ALA A 143 4.31 3.06 14.59
CA ALA A 143 3.42 2.69 15.68
C ALA A 143 4.11 2.02 16.89
N GLY A 144 5.43 1.77 16.85
CA GLY A 144 6.15 1.06 17.91
C GLY A 144 7.59 1.53 18.17
N ASN A 145 8.27 0.92 19.16
CA ASN A 145 9.58 1.38 19.66
C ASN A 145 10.80 0.92 18.84
N LYS A 146 10.63 -0.01 17.89
CA LYS A 146 11.73 -0.51 17.07
C LYS A 146 11.49 -0.14 15.61
N SER A 147 12.38 0.68 15.06
CA SER A 147 12.38 0.99 13.64
C SER A 147 12.67 -0.29 12.85
N ILE A 148 11.70 -0.74 12.06
CA ILE A 148 11.89 -1.82 11.09
C ILE A 148 11.97 -1.19 9.70
N CYS A 149 13.17 -1.21 9.14
CA CYS A 149 13.46 -0.64 7.82
C CYS A 149 13.11 -1.59 6.68
N ASP A 150 13.14 -2.90 6.93
CA ASP A 150 12.96 -3.93 5.91
C ASP A 150 11.51 -4.42 5.88
N CYS A 151 10.89 -4.37 4.69
CA CYS A 151 9.62 -4.99 4.37
C CYS A 151 9.88 -6.28 3.58
N TYR A 152 9.46 -7.43 4.12
CA TYR A 152 9.71 -8.75 3.53
C TYR A 152 8.57 -9.17 2.61
N VAL A 153 8.86 -9.30 1.33
CA VAL A 153 7.89 -9.62 0.28
C VAL A 153 8.17 -11.03 -0.23
N ASN A 154 7.33 -11.99 0.17
CA ASN A 154 7.32 -13.33 -0.39
C ASN A 154 6.28 -13.45 -1.52
N CYS A 155 6.13 -14.65 -2.07
CA CYS A 155 5.17 -14.90 -3.15
C CYS A 155 3.72 -14.59 -2.77
N GLU A 156 3.32 -14.80 -1.51
CA GLU A 156 1.96 -14.53 -1.04
C GLU A 156 1.70 -13.03 -0.89
N VAL A 157 2.66 -12.27 -0.36
CA VAL A 157 2.58 -10.81 -0.30
C VAL A 157 2.52 -10.19 -1.69
N ASP A 158 3.34 -10.70 -2.64
CA ASP A 158 3.26 -10.22 -4.02
C ASP A 158 1.94 -10.59 -4.69
N ARG A 159 1.39 -11.76 -4.40
CA ARG A 159 0.08 -12.20 -4.91
C ARG A 159 -1.06 -11.29 -4.47
N VAL A 160 -1.05 -10.84 -3.21
CA VAL A 160 -2.02 -9.84 -2.71
C VAL A 160 -1.94 -8.56 -3.55
N TRP A 161 -0.73 -8.07 -3.82
CA TRP A 161 -0.55 -6.91 -4.69
C TRP A 161 -1.05 -7.17 -6.11
N GLN A 162 -0.76 -8.32 -6.72
CA GLN A 162 -1.25 -8.61 -8.07
C GLN A 162 -2.79 -8.56 -8.16
N ILE A 163 -3.50 -9.02 -7.12
CA ILE A 163 -4.96 -8.93 -7.03
C ILE A 163 -5.41 -7.46 -6.94
N VAL A 164 -4.83 -6.69 -6.01
CA VAL A 164 -5.16 -5.27 -5.82
C VAL A 164 -4.83 -4.45 -7.06
N LYS A 165 -3.71 -4.74 -7.73
CA LYS A 165 -3.31 -4.13 -8.99
C LYS A 165 -4.35 -4.39 -10.07
N GLY A 166 -4.88 -5.61 -10.16
CA GLY A 166 -5.97 -5.94 -11.07
C GLY A 166 -7.21 -5.09 -10.82
N ASP A 167 -7.59 -4.91 -9.54
CA ASP A 167 -8.74 -4.08 -9.17
C ASP A 167 -8.54 -2.60 -9.50
N VAL A 168 -7.35 -2.05 -9.21
CA VAL A 168 -6.98 -0.67 -9.55
C VAL A 168 -6.99 -0.47 -11.07
N THR A 169 -6.43 -1.42 -11.83
CA THR A 169 -6.40 -1.36 -13.29
C THR A 169 -7.80 -1.43 -13.90
N GLU A 170 -8.67 -2.29 -13.37
CA GLU A 170 -10.07 -2.39 -13.80
C GLU A 170 -10.85 -1.12 -13.47
N TRP A 171 -10.62 -0.55 -12.28
CA TRP A 171 -11.27 0.68 -11.83
C TRP A 171 -10.96 1.87 -12.74
N PHE A 172 -9.71 2.03 -13.17
CA PHE A 172 -9.28 3.14 -14.03
C PHE A 172 -9.30 2.84 -15.53
N SER A 173 -9.80 1.67 -15.95
CA SER A 173 -9.89 1.31 -17.36
C SER A 173 -10.80 2.29 -18.14
N PRO A 174 -10.46 2.70 -19.37
CA PRO A 174 -11.29 3.59 -20.20
C PRO A 174 -12.68 3.02 -20.52
N HIS A 175 -12.81 1.69 -20.50
CA HIS A 175 -14.05 0.98 -20.76
C HIS A 175 -14.90 0.79 -19.48
N SER A 176 -14.41 1.29 -18.35
CA SER A 176 -15.13 1.22 -17.10
C SER A 176 -16.28 2.25 -17.15
N GLY A 177 -17.50 1.78 -17.42
CA GLY A 177 -18.70 2.61 -17.29
C GLY A 177 -18.87 3.16 -15.85
N THR A 178 -19.86 4.02 -15.64
CA THR A 178 -20.15 4.67 -14.34
C THR A 178 -20.49 3.71 -13.19
N TYR A 179 -20.58 2.41 -13.45
CA TYR A 179 -20.87 1.35 -12.47
C TYR A 179 -19.63 0.69 -11.87
N PHE A 180 -18.42 0.96 -12.37
CA PHE A 180 -17.19 0.40 -11.79
C PHE A 180 -16.80 1.15 -10.52
N LYS A 181 -17.26 0.61 -9.40
CA LYS A 181 -16.85 1.04 -8.07
C LYS A 181 -15.55 0.33 -7.68
N PRO A 182 -14.64 0.99 -6.94
CA PRO A 182 -13.45 0.34 -6.44
C PRO A 182 -13.85 -0.85 -5.55
N LYS A 183 -13.24 -2.01 -5.80
CA LYS A 183 -13.53 -3.21 -5.03
C LYS A 183 -13.05 -3.05 -3.59
N ARG A 184 -13.86 -3.55 -2.66
CA ARG A 184 -13.54 -3.59 -1.23
C ARG A 184 -12.91 -4.93 -0.95
N ARG A 185 -11.66 -4.93 -0.47
CA ARG A 185 -10.91 -6.16 -0.18
C ARG A 185 -10.72 -6.35 1.31
N VAL A 186 -10.67 -7.60 1.73
CA VAL A 186 -10.27 -7.99 3.09
C VAL A 186 -9.17 -9.04 3.02
N LEU A 187 -8.01 -8.76 3.60
CA LEU A 187 -6.86 -9.65 3.61
C LEU A 187 -6.90 -10.54 4.86
N ILE A 188 -7.19 -11.82 4.65
CA ILE A 188 -7.35 -12.85 5.68
C ILE A 188 -6.13 -13.77 5.64
N GLY A 189 -5.60 -14.13 6.79
CA GLY A 189 -4.58 -15.16 6.91
C GLY A 189 -4.25 -15.42 8.36
N THR A 190 -3.45 -16.46 8.59
CA THR A 190 -3.08 -16.91 9.94
C THR A 190 -2.48 -15.75 10.79
N PRO A 191 -2.79 -15.69 12.09
CA PRO A 191 -2.10 -14.82 13.04
C PRO A 191 -0.58 -14.90 12.92
N GLY A 192 0.12 -13.76 12.99
CA GLY A 192 1.59 -13.75 13.08
C GLY A 192 2.37 -13.92 11.76
N ILE A 193 1.73 -14.18 10.62
CA ILE A 193 2.43 -14.37 9.32
C ILE A 193 2.96 -13.07 8.67
N GLY A 194 2.86 -11.94 9.37
CA GLY A 194 3.35 -10.65 8.88
C GLY A 194 2.42 -9.88 7.93
N LYS A 195 1.09 -10.12 7.95
CA LYS A 195 0.12 -9.38 7.10
C LYS A 195 0.28 -7.86 7.19
N SER A 196 0.27 -7.34 8.41
CA SER A 196 0.36 -5.91 8.72
C SER A 196 1.72 -5.32 8.37
N MET A 197 2.78 -5.94 8.90
CA MET A 197 4.16 -5.49 8.72
C MET A 197 4.60 -5.54 7.25
N ASN A 198 4.26 -6.61 6.52
CA ASN A 198 4.76 -6.85 5.18
C ASN A 198 3.74 -6.50 4.10
N ALA A 199 2.55 -7.09 4.10
CA ALA A 199 1.59 -6.87 3.03
C ALA A 199 1.06 -5.43 3.02
N GLY A 200 0.75 -4.86 4.19
CA GLY A 200 0.36 -3.44 4.28
C GLY A 200 1.44 -2.50 3.73
N SER A 201 2.68 -2.65 4.19
CA SER A 201 3.83 -1.86 3.74
C SER A 201 4.09 -2.00 2.23
N TYR A 202 4.02 -3.23 1.71
CA TYR A 202 4.22 -3.49 0.28
C TYR A 202 3.12 -2.87 -0.58
N LEU A 203 1.85 -2.98 -0.15
CA LEU A 203 0.72 -2.33 -0.80
C LEU A 203 0.89 -0.82 -0.83
N LEU A 204 1.34 -0.21 0.27
CA LEU A 204 1.62 1.22 0.31
C LEU A 204 2.68 1.60 -0.73
N TYR A 205 3.82 0.92 -0.72
CA TYR A 205 4.89 1.16 -1.70
C TYR A 205 4.34 1.11 -3.13
N GLN A 206 3.58 0.07 -3.45
CA GLN A 206 3.06 -0.15 -4.79
C GLN A 206 2.00 0.87 -5.20
N LEU A 207 1.07 1.24 -4.31
CA LEU A 207 0.04 2.25 -4.59
C LEU A 207 0.63 3.65 -4.79
N LEU A 208 1.73 3.98 -4.10
CA LEU A 208 2.48 5.20 -4.33
C LEU A 208 3.12 5.25 -5.72
N HIS A 209 3.39 4.10 -6.33
CA HIS A 209 3.91 3.97 -7.70
C HIS A 209 2.83 3.81 -8.78
N CYS A 210 1.54 3.72 -8.41
CA CYS A 210 0.45 3.87 -9.38
C CYS A 210 0.44 5.28 -9.96
N ASP A 211 -0.28 5.48 -11.07
CA ASP A 211 -0.49 6.81 -11.63
C ASP A 211 -1.07 7.77 -10.57
N PHE A 212 -0.41 8.91 -10.38
CA PHE A 212 -0.84 9.92 -9.40
C PHE A 212 -2.01 10.75 -9.91
N GLU A 213 -2.27 10.81 -11.22
CA GLU A 213 -3.43 11.51 -11.76
C GLU A 213 -4.72 10.74 -11.53
N GLU A 214 -4.62 9.40 -11.58
CA GLU A 214 -5.75 8.50 -11.31
C GLU A 214 -5.96 8.27 -9.82
N LEU A 215 -4.85 8.07 -9.09
CA LEU A 215 -4.85 7.77 -7.66
C LEU A 215 -3.89 8.72 -6.92
N PRO A 216 -4.30 9.97 -6.61
CA PRO A 216 -3.43 10.97 -6.01
C PRO A 216 -3.15 10.75 -4.54
N MET A 217 -3.99 9.99 -3.82
CA MET A 217 -3.88 9.83 -2.37
C MET A 217 -3.90 8.37 -1.91
N VAL A 218 -3.08 8.05 -0.91
CA VAL A 218 -3.10 6.76 -0.21
C VAL A 218 -3.18 7.00 1.29
N ALA A 219 -4.21 6.49 1.94
CA ALA A 219 -4.40 6.56 3.38
C ALA A 219 -4.00 5.23 4.02
N TYR A 220 -3.13 5.28 5.03
CA TYR A 220 -2.71 4.12 5.82
C TYR A 220 -3.18 4.28 7.25
N VAL A 221 -3.97 3.34 7.76
CA VAL A 221 -4.44 3.33 9.15
C VAL A 221 -3.83 2.14 9.86
N ILE A 222 -3.21 2.35 11.03
CA ILE A 222 -2.73 1.28 11.90
C ILE A 222 -2.96 1.61 13.36
N GLY A 223 -3.69 0.74 14.05
CA GLY A 223 -4.05 0.98 15.45
C GLY A 223 -4.82 2.30 15.60
N SER A 224 -4.26 3.26 16.34
CA SER A 224 -4.82 4.61 16.53
C SER A 224 -4.17 5.67 15.63
N GLN A 225 -3.14 5.29 14.87
CA GLN A 225 -2.41 6.20 13.99
C GLN A 225 -2.95 6.11 12.57
N SER A 226 -2.93 7.24 11.87
CA SER A 226 -3.32 7.28 10.48
C SER A 226 -2.48 8.29 9.71
N PHE A 227 -2.13 7.92 8.49
CA PHE A 227 -1.21 8.66 7.63
C PHE A 227 -1.84 8.85 6.26
N LEU A 228 -1.90 10.08 5.79
CA LEU A 228 -2.32 10.39 4.42
C LEU A 228 -1.09 10.73 3.60
N PHE A 229 -0.85 9.95 2.55
CA PHE A 229 0.19 10.20 1.56
C PHE A 229 -0.45 10.93 0.37
N ASP A 230 -0.02 12.17 0.14
CA ASP A 230 -0.37 12.93 -1.05
C ASP A 230 0.77 12.78 -2.07
N LYS A 231 0.47 12.16 -3.21
CA LYS A 231 1.46 11.86 -4.26
C LYS A 231 1.78 13.06 -5.14
N ILE A 232 0.91 14.06 -5.16
CA ILE A 232 1.08 15.28 -5.96
C ILE A 232 2.00 16.26 -5.23
N THR A 233 1.74 16.50 -3.94
CA THR A 233 2.61 17.35 -3.11
C THR A 233 3.79 16.59 -2.49
N LYS A 234 3.77 15.25 -2.55
CA LYS A 234 4.76 14.35 -1.95
C LYS A 234 4.89 14.52 -0.44
N THR A 235 3.76 14.70 0.23
CA THR A 235 3.70 14.90 1.69
C THR A 235 3.08 13.71 2.40
N VAL A 236 3.48 13.50 3.66
CA VAL A 236 2.81 12.58 4.58
C VAL A 236 2.25 13.38 5.74
N THR A 237 0.95 13.26 5.98
CA THR A 237 0.27 13.94 7.07
C THR A 237 -0.26 12.92 8.06
N ALA A 238 0.12 13.03 9.32
CA ALA A 238 -0.40 12.19 10.40
C ALA A 238 -1.64 12.80 11.04
N TYR A 239 -2.65 11.95 11.25
CA TYR A 239 -3.90 12.28 11.93
C TYR A 239 -4.00 11.46 13.22
N MET A 240 -4.11 12.18 14.34
CA MET A 240 -4.09 11.63 15.70
C MET A 240 -5.43 11.85 16.42
N GLY A 241 -6.54 11.55 15.76
CA GLY A 241 -7.88 11.61 16.37
C GLY A 241 -8.86 12.45 15.57
N ASP A 242 -8.90 13.76 15.83
CA ASP A 242 -9.90 14.70 15.30
C ASP A 242 -9.25 15.83 14.47
N PRO A 243 -9.64 16.04 13.19
CA PRO A 243 -10.53 15.18 12.41
C PRO A 243 -9.92 13.80 12.20
N SER A 244 -10.78 12.79 12.11
CA SER A 244 -10.31 11.46 11.75
C SER A 244 -9.88 11.44 10.29
N ILE A 245 -8.96 10.54 9.93
CA ILE A 245 -8.55 10.39 8.52
C ILE A 245 -9.75 10.03 7.61
N GLU A 246 -10.78 9.39 8.16
CA GLU A 246 -12.01 9.05 7.44
C GLU A 246 -12.80 10.32 7.11
N ASP A 247 -12.92 11.26 8.05
CA ASP A 247 -13.56 12.55 7.82
C ASP A 247 -12.80 13.38 6.78
N VAL A 248 -11.47 13.34 6.84
CA VAL A 248 -10.60 14.02 5.87
C VAL A 248 -10.78 13.42 4.48
N ALA A 249 -10.72 12.10 4.36
CA ALA A 249 -10.95 11.41 3.08
C ALA A 249 -12.38 11.63 2.56
N ASN A 250 -13.39 11.70 3.43
CA ASN A 250 -14.75 12.08 3.04
C ASN A 250 -14.79 13.48 2.43
N ARG A 251 -14.11 14.47 3.02
CA ARG A 251 -14.04 15.84 2.46
C ARG A 251 -13.33 15.86 1.11
N PHE A 252 -12.27 15.08 0.95
CA PHE A 252 -11.57 14.91 -0.33
C PHE A 252 -12.45 14.26 -1.39
N SER A 253 -13.14 13.16 -1.02
CA SER A 253 -14.11 12.47 -1.85
C SER A 253 -15.23 13.40 -2.34
N LEU A 254 -15.79 14.24 -1.46
CA LEU A 254 -16.80 15.25 -1.82
C LEU A 254 -16.27 16.32 -2.79
N CYS A 255 -14.94 16.51 -2.85
CA CYS A 255 -14.30 17.37 -3.83
C CYS A 255 -13.92 16.62 -5.12
N GLY A 256 -14.21 15.32 -5.22
CA GLY A 256 -13.88 14.47 -6.36
C GLY A 256 -12.46 13.91 -6.36
N VAL A 257 -11.72 14.05 -5.25
CA VAL A 257 -10.38 13.49 -5.11
C VAL A 257 -10.49 12.00 -4.78
N LYS A 258 -9.84 11.18 -5.61
CA LYS A 258 -9.79 9.73 -5.44
C LYS A 258 -8.63 9.32 -4.54
N GLY A 259 -8.75 8.18 -3.90
CA GLY A 259 -7.67 7.63 -3.10
C GLY A 259 -7.84 6.16 -2.76
N TYR A 260 -6.92 5.63 -1.97
CA TYR A 260 -6.96 4.23 -1.54
C TYR A 260 -6.64 4.09 -0.06
N PHE A 261 -7.48 3.36 0.66
CA PHE A 261 -7.27 3.02 2.07
C PHE A 261 -6.57 1.67 2.23
N ILE A 262 -5.48 1.65 2.98
CA ILE A 262 -4.94 0.46 3.64
C ILE A 262 -5.34 0.57 5.10
N TYR A 263 -6.32 -0.23 5.50
CA TYR A 263 -6.81 -0.23 6.87
C TYR A 263 -6.27 -1.44 7.63
N ASP A 264 -5.25 -1.23 8.45
CA ASP A 264 -4.62 -2.26 9.26
C ASP A 264 -5.27 -2.36 10.63
N ALA A 265 -6.13 -3.37 10.79
CA ALA A 265 -6.90 -3.59 12.01
C ALA A 265 -6.12 -4.42 13.06
N ALA A 266 -4.81 -4.62 12.90
CA ALA A 266 -3.97 -5.50 13.73
C ALA A 266 -4.08 -5.33 15.26
N TRP A 267 -4.56 -4.18 15.74
CA TRP A 267 -4.65 -3.87 17.16
C TRP A 267 -6.07 -3.75 17.71
N ALA A 268 -7.10 -4.06 16.92
CA ALA A 268 -8.53 -4.00 17.32
C ALA A 268 -9.01 -2.65 17.93
N CYS A 269 -8.18 -1.61 17.95
CA CYS A 269 -8.51 -0.34 18.62
C CYS A 269 -9.57 0.48 17.89
N ARG A 270 -9.74 0.28 16.57
CA ARG A 270 -10.66 1.11 15.77
C ARG A 270 -11.22 0.32 14.59
N GLN A 271 -12.54 0.35 14.48
CA GLN A 271 -13.30 -0.23 13.39
C GLN A 271 -13.48 0.81 12.27
N PRO A 272 -13.25 0.49 10.98
CA PRO A 272 -13.68 1.34 9.88
C PRO A 272 -15.14 1.78 10.05
N ALA A 273 -15.42 3.06 9.79
CA ALA A 273 -16.80 3.52 9.76
C ALA A 273 -17.66 2.70 8.78
N ALA A 274 -18.96 2.56 9.10
CA ALA A 274 -19.90 1.75 8.30
C ALA A 274 -20.04 2.19 6.83
N GLY A 275 -19.62 3.42 6.51
CA GLY A 275 -19.66 4.02 5.17
C GLY A 275 -18.33 3.99 4.42
N LEU A 276 -17.28 3.36 4.94
CA LEU A 276 -16.02 3.22 4.21
C LEU A 276 -16.11 2.14 3.10
N PRO A 277 -15.31 2.28 2.02
CA PRO A 277 -14.64 3.52 1.64
C PRO A 277 -15.68 4.55 1.17
N CYS A 278 -15.33 5.83 1.32
CA CYS A 278 -16.09 6.93 0.74
C CYS A 278 -16.12 6.83 -0.79
N GLU A 279 -17.04 7.56 -1.42
CA GLU A 279 -17.21 7.51 -2.88
C GLU A 279 -15.90 7.87 -3.59
N GLY A 280 -15.49 7.07 -4.58
CA GLY A 280 -14.23 7.30 -5.29
C GLY A 280 -12.97 6.87 -4.53
N TRP A 281 -13.09 6.15 -3.41
CA TRP A 281 -11.94 5.56 -2.70
C TRP A 281 -11.97 4.04 -2.71
N GLY A 282 -10.82 3.41 -2.95
CA GLY A 282 -10.63 1.96 -2.73
C GLY A 282 -10.28 1.65 -1.28
N VAL A 283 -10.47 0.39 -0.87
CA VAL A 283 -10.05 -0.06 0.46
C VAL A 283 -9.60 -1.51 0.45
N ILE A 284 -8.52 -1.77 1.19
CA ILE A 284 -8.17 -3.09 1.69
C ILE A 284 -8.08 -3.06 3.21
N VAL A 285 -8.80 -3.96 3.87
CA VAL A 285 -8.73 -4.16 5.32
C VAL A 285 -7.79 -5.33 5.60
N VAL A 286 -6.69 -5.09 6.32
CA VAL A 286 -5.80 -6.13 6.83
C VAL A 286 -6.35 -6.62 8.16
N THR A 287 -6.77 -7.88 8.21
CA THR A 287 -7.53 -8.38 9.36
C THR A 287 -6.64 -8.64 10.57
N PRO A 288 -7.17 -8.44 11.79
CA PRO A 288 -6.52 -8.89 13.00
C PRO A 288 -6.44 -10.42 13.03
N PRO A 289 -5.66 -10.98 13.97
CA PRO A 289 -5.56 -12.43 14.17
C PRO A 289 -6.87 -13.10 14.62
N ASN A 290 -7.90 -12.36 15.03
CA ASN A 290 -9.15 -12.91 15.55
C ASN A 290 -10.14 -13.31 14.44
N LYS A 291 -10.49 -14.60 14.35
CA LYS A 291 -11.41 -15.16 13.34
C LYS A 291 -12.80 -14.52 13.34
N ASN A 292 -13.35 -14.21 14.51
CA ASN A 292 -14.73 -13.70 14.60
C ASN A 292 -14.86 -12.25 14.07
N GLU A 293 -13.76 -11.51 14.02
CA GLU A 293 -13.78 -10.13 13.54
C GLU A 293 -13.78 -10.06 12.01
N TYR A 294 -13.05 -10.94 11.30
CA TYR A 294 -13.01 -10.85 9.82
C TYR A 294 -14.37 -11.18 9.18
N GLU A 295 -15.14 -12.14 9.70
CA GLU A 295 -16.44 -12.49 9.11
C GLU A 295 -17.42 -11.33 9.25
N ARG A 296 -17.33 -10.62 10.38
CA ARG A 296 -18.06 -9.39 10.61
C ARG A 296 -17.62 -8.30 9.63
N TRP A 297 -16.31 -8.18 9.37
CA TRP A 297 -15.76 -7.23 8.41
C TRP A 297 -16.22 -7.49 6.98
N ALA A 298 -16.05 -8.72 6.50
CA ALA A 298 -16.44 -9.13 5.16
C ALA A 298 -17.93 -8.85 4.91
N LYS A 299 -18.80 -9.25 5.85
CA LYS A 299 -20.25 -9.02 5.76
C LYS A 299 -20.63 -7.53 5.81
N ARG A 300 -20.02 -6.76 6.70
CA ARG A 300 -20.33 -5.33 6.87
C ARG A 300 -19.93 -4.50 5.64
N MET A 301 -18.79 -4.83 5.05
CA MET A 301 -18.22 -4.06 3.96
C MET A 301 -18.66 -4.56 2.58
N ASP A 302 -19.38 -5.69 2.49
CA ASP A 302 -19.57 -6.44 1.25
C ASP A 302 -18.23 -6.65 0.52
N ALA A 303 -17.22 -7.05 1.30
CA ALA A 303 -15.84 -7.12 0.85
C ALA A 303 -15.47 -8.52 0.36
N THR A 304 -14.73 -8.56 -0.75
CA THR A 304 -14.18 -9.81 -1.28
C THR A 304 -12.90 -10.18 -0.54
N ALA A 305 -12.86 -11.40 0.00
CA ALA A 305 -11.71 -11.91 0.73
C ALA A 305 -10.52 -12.23 -0.17
N ILE A 306 -9.33 -11.87 0.30
CA ILE A 306 -8.04 -12.37 -0.19
C ILE A 306 -7.47 -13.23 0.93
N VAL A 307 -7.46 -14.55 0.74
CA VAL A 307 -6.83 -15.47 1.70
C VAL A 307 -5.35 -15.56 1.35
N THR A 308 -4.47 -15.22 2.29
CA THR A 308 -3.01 -15.37 2.19
C THR A 308 -2.55 -16.59 2.98
N ASN A 309 -1.69 -17.39 2.37
CA ASN A 309 -1.10 -18.56 3.00
C ASN A 309 0.11 -18.17 3.85
N CYS A 310 0.53 -19.08 4.72
CA CYS A 310 1.75 -18.95 5.48
C CYS A 310 2.99 -19.13 4.57
N PRO A 311 4.13 -18.49 4.90
CA PRO A 311 5.37 -18.70 4.17
C PRO A 311 5.82 -20.18 4.24
N GLU A 312 6.37 -20.69 3.14
CA GLU A 312 6.99 -22.02 3.09
C GLU A 312 8.31 -22.04 3.90
N GLU A 313 8.83 -23.22 4.25
CA GLU A 313 10.11 -23.36 4.96
C GLU A 313 11.24 -22.58 4.28
N ASN A 314 11.34 -22.68 2.95
CA ASN A 314 12.37 -21.97 2.19
C ASN A 314 12.15 -20.45 2.15
N ASP A 315 10.91 -19.97 2.29
CA ASP A 315 10.65 -18.53 2.43
C ASP A 315 11.18 -18.04 3.79
N VAL A 316 10.96 -18.82 4.86
CA VAL A 316 11.50 -18.51 6.20
C VAL A 316 13.03 -18.59 6.19
N ARG A 317 13.62 -19.59 5.52
CA ARG A 317 15.07 -19.70 5.35
C ARG A 317 15.65 -18.47 4.67
N ALA A 318 15.01 -17.98 3.61
CA ALA A 318 15.42 -16.76 2.92
C ALA A 318 15.35 -15.52 3.84
N MET A 319 14.33 -15.42 4.69
CA MET A 319 14.25 -14.35 5.71
C MET A 319 15.40 -14.45 6.72
N CYS A 320 15.74 -15.65 7.21
CA CYS A 320 16.86 -15.86 8.12
C CYS A 320 18.20 -15.43 7.50
N ILE A 321 18.43 -15.79 6.24
CA ILE A 321 19.63 -15.42 5.49
C ILE A 321 19.70 -13.90 5.33
N TRP A 322 18.60 -13.25 4.96
CA TRP A 322 18.55 -11.79 4.90
C TRP A 322 18.84 -11.13 6.24
N MET A 323 18.22 -11.60 7.34
CA MET A 323 18.42 -11.06 8.68
C MET A 323 19.87 -11.19 9.17
N ARG A 324 20.56 -12.26 8.76
CA ARG A 324 21.94 -12.56 9.16
C ARG A 324 22.97 -12.31 8.05
N ARG A 325 22.60 -11.57 6.99
CA ARG A 325 23.44 -11.38 5.79
C ARG A 325 24.84 -10.82 6.05
N ASN A 326 25.00 -10.05 7.13
CA ASN A 326 26.28 -9.45 7.53
C ASN A 326 27.09 -10.34 8.49
N GLN A 327 26.58 -11.51 8.86
CA GLN A 327 27.26 -12.46 9.75
C GLN A 327 27.99 -13.55 8.95
N PRO A 328 29.01 -14.20 9.52
CA PRO A 328 29.67 -15.34 8.89
C PRO A 328 28.70 -16.47 8.54
N LEU A 329 28.97 -17.21 7.45
CA LEU A 329 28.09 -18.29 6.97
C LEU A 329 27.80 -19.35 8.03
N GLN A 330 28.75 -19.62 8.94
CA GLN A 330 28.56 -20.55 10.05
C GLN A 330 27.44 -20.08 11.01
N GLU A 331 27.45 -18.80 11.40
CA GLU A 331 26.41 -18.24 12.27
C GLU A 331 25.04 -18.19 11.57
N GLN A 332 25.03 -17.93 10.26
CA GLN A 332 23.79 -18.00 9.47
C GLN A 332 23.20 -19.42 9.49
N ALA A 333 24.05 -20.43 9.33
CA ALA A 333 23.65 -21.84 9.35
C ALA A 333 23.17 -22.30 10.74
N GLU A 334 23.86 -21.89 11.81
CA GLU A 334 23.47 -22.17 13.19
C GLU A 334 22.11 -21.53 13.53
N TYR A 335 21.92 -20.26 13.15
CA TYR A 335 20.65 -19.57 13.33
C TYR A 335 19.51 -20.24 12.56
N TRP A 336 19.74 -20.64 11.31
CA TRP A 336 18.75 -21.38 10.53
C TRP A 336 18.40 -22.73 11.17
N LYS A 337 19.39 -23.46 11.69
CA LYS A 337 19.18 -24.73 12.40
C LYS A 337 18.29 -24.53 13.63
N GLU A 338 18.47 -23.46 14.39
CA GLU A 338 17.62 -23.10 15.52
C GLU A 338 16.18 -22.80 15.09
N VAL A 339 16.00 -21.96 14.06
CA VAL A 339 14.67 -21.58 13.55
C VAL A 339 13.93 -22.80 12.98
N ARG A 340 14.58 -23.60 12.14
CA ARG A 340 14.03 -24.86 11.61
C ARG A 340 13.67 -25.83 12.73
N GLY A 341 14.53 -25.98 13.73
CA GLY A 341 14.26 -26.82 14.90
C GLY A 341 13.01 -26.37 15.67
N ARG A 342 12.81 -25.06 15.83
CA ARG A 342 11.59 -24.51 16.43
C ARG A 342 10.36 -24.82 15.57
N MET A 343 10.42 -24.56 14.27
CA MET A 343 9.31 -24.86 13.35
C MET A 343 8.89 -26.34 13.42
N ASN A 344 9.84 -27.26 13.48
CA ASN A 344 9.52 -28.69 13.62
C ASN A 344 8.85 -29.03 14.96
N ASN A 345 9.13 -28.28 16.03
CA ASN A 345 8.59 -28.51 17.37
C ASN A 345 7.20 -27.91 17.58
N VAL A 346 6.91 -26.73 17.01
CA VAL A 346 5.58 -26.08 17.12
C VAL A 346 4.62 -26.48 15.99
N GLY A 347 5.09 -27.28 15.04
CA GLY A 347 4.35 -27.59 13.81
C GLY A 347 4.56 -26.52 12.74
N PRO A 348 4.12 -26.75 11.49
CA PRO A 348 4.22 -25.74 10.46
C PRO A 348 3.51 -24.48 10.93
N ILE A 349 4.04 -23.31 10.56
CA ILE A 349 3.40 -22.02 10.82
C ILE A 349 2.07 -22.07 10.04
N LEU A 350 0.98 -22.55 10.65
CA LEU A 350 -0.33 -22.77 10.02
C LEU A 350 -1.41 -22.00 10.76
#